data_AF-A0A379PN08-F1
#
_entry.id   AF-A0A379PN08-F1
#
_cell.length_a   1.000
_cell.length_b   1.000
_cell.length_c   1.000
_cell.angle_alpha   90.00
_cell.angle_beta   90.00
_cell.angle_gamma   90.00
#
_symmetry.space_group_name_H-M   'P 1'
#
loop_
_entity.id
_entity.type
_entity.pdbx_description
1 polymer ?
#
loop_
_entity_poly.entity_id
_entity_poly.type
_entity_poly.pdbx_seq_one_letter_code
_entity_poly.pdbx_strand_id
1 'polypeptide(L)'
;MPDTLPDFLVPTARLAERVAESGTCVQREHTAAAPTTMSGTRLGRCLIVIGWAERELARRTGRHQTQIRRWLGGASPVPPDVAAWIEDLAAFVAAHPGPRLAGLSRLADR
;
A
#
# COMPACT_ATOMS: atom_id res chain seq x y z
N MET A 1 -40.86 -1.72 -6.22
CA MET A 1 -39.77 -0.92 -6.80
C MET A 1 -38.65 -1.90 -7.12
N PRO A 2 -38.42 -2.27 -8.39
CA PRO A 2 -37.36 -3.22 -8.71
C PRO A 2 -35.98 -2.53 -8.68
N ASP A 3 -35.07 -3.18 -7.95
CA ASP A 3 -33.62 -2.95 -7.96
C ASP A 3 -33.08 -2.91 -9.38
N THR A 4 -32.35 -1.84 -9.72
CA THR A 4 -31.57 -1.75 -10.96
C THR A 4 -30.13 -1.45 -10.57
N LEU A 5 -29.31 -2.51 -10.50
CA LEU A 5 -27.85 -2.40 -10.46
C LEU A 5 -27.33 -2.18 -11.89
N PRO A 6 -26.41 -1.23 -12.14
CA PRO A 6 -25.80 -1.08 -13.45
C PRO A 6 -24.62 -2.03 -13.66
N ASP A 7 -24.74 -2.78 -14.75
CA ASP A 7 -23.85 -3.79 -15.30
C ASP A 7 -22.77 -3.12 -16.18
N PHE A 8 -21.71 -2.57 -15.56
CA PHE A 8 -20.62 -1.92 -16.31
C PHE A 8 -19.23 -2.42 -15.88
N LEU A 9 -18.68 -3.23 -16.80
CA LEU A 9 -17.32 -3.16 -17.35
C LEU A 9 -16.17 -3.84 -16.59
N VAL A 10 -16.02 -5.14 -16.83
CA VAL A 10 -14.75 -5.83 -17.19
C VAL A 10 -15.17 -7.06 -18.04
N PRO A 11 -14.43 -7.64 -19.02
CA PRO A 11 -13.08 -7.35 -19.58
C PRO A 11 -13.00 -7.31 -21.13
N THR A 12 -12.20 -6.42 -21.71
CA THR A 12 -11.72 -6.55 -23.10
C THR A 12 -10.34 -7.22 -23.12
N ALA A 13 -10.36 -8.53 -23.33
CA ALA A 13 -9.22 -9.30 -23.79
C ALA A 13 -8.90 -8.99 -25.27
N ARG A 14 -7.67 -9.38 -25.68
CA ARG A 14 -7.09 -9.39 -27.04
C ARG A 14 -6.63 -8.01 -27.56
N LEU A 15 -5.46 -7.81 -28.16
CA LEU A 15 -4.67 -8.70 -29.03
C LEU A 15 -3.30 -8.04 -29.32
N ALA A 16 -2.18 -8.71 -29.05
CA ALA A 16 -0.91 -8.45 -29.75
C ALA A 16 0.09 -9.59 -29.45
N GLU A 17 -0.06 -10.68 -30.20
CA GLU A 17 0.99 -11.70 -30.38
C GLU A 17 1.97 -11.28 -31.49
N ARG A 18 3.12 -11.97 -31.48
CA ARG A 18 4.19 -12.10 -32.50
C ARG A 18 5.41 -11.20 -32.21
N VAL A 19 6.66 -11.67 -32.22
CA VAL A 19 7.30 -12.86 -32.81
C VAL A 19 8.45 -13.31 -31.88
N ALA A 20 8.61 -14.63 -31.73
CA ALA A 20 9.76 -15.26 -31.12
C ALA A 20 10.91 -15.38 -32.14
N GLU A 21 12.14 -15.05 -31.73
CA GLU A 21 13.35 -15.63 -32.31
C GLU A 21 14.36 -15.98 -31.20
N SER A 22 14.87 -17.20 -31.31
CA SER A 22 15.63 -17.97 -30.33
C SER A 22 17.14 -17.71 -30.44
N GLY A 23 17.84 -17.77 -29.30
CA GLY A 23 19.31 -17.76 -29.29
C GLY A 23 19.94 -17.98 -27.92
N THR A 24 20.03 -19.25 -27.52
CA THR A 24 21.19 -19.86 -26.81
C THR A 24 21.35 -19.67 -25.28
N CYS A 25 21.01 -20.77 -24.58
CA CYS A 25 21.81 -21.52 -23.59
C CYS A 25 22.35 -20.83 -22.30
N VAL A 26 21.94 -21.41 -21.16
CA VAL A 26 22.45 -21.29 -19.77
C VAL A 26 22.07 -19.95 -19.10
N GLN A 27 21.09 -19.86 -18.21
CA GLN A 27 21.02 -20.49 -16.89
C GLN A 27 19.57 -20.78 -16.48
N ARG A 28 19.38 -21.88 -15.74
CA ARG A 28 18.10 -22.28 -15.17
C ARG A 28 17.91 -21.55 -13.84
N GLU A 29 17.39 -20.34 -13.87
CA GLU A 29 16.89 -19.66 -12.67
C GLU A 29 15.38 -19.50 -12.82
N HIS A 30 14.66 -20.05 -11.85
CA HIS A 30 13.23 -19.81 -11.67
C HIS A 30 13.02 -18.30 -11.43
N THR A 31 12.83 -17.50 -12.47
CA THR A 31 12.25 -16.15 -12.32
C THR A 31 10.75 -16.31 -12.13
N ALA A 32 10.36 -16.81 -10.95
CA ALA A 32 9.01 -16.58 -10.47
C ALA A 32 8.88 -15.08 -10.20
N ALA A 33 8.04 -14.39 -10.96
CA ALA A 33 7.64 -13.03 -10.65
C ALA A 33 7.15 -13.00 -9.19
N ALA A 34 7.97 -12.47 -8.28
CA ALA A 34 7.62 -12.42 -6.87
C ALA A 34 6.30 -11.65 -6.74
N PRO A 35 5.32 -12.13 -5.96
CA PRO A 35 4.12 -11.36 -5.69
C PRO A 35 4.56 -9.99 -5.17
N THR A 36 3.96 -8.91 -5.69
CA THR A 36 4.23 -7.51 -5.33
C THR A 36 3.85 -7.26 -3.87
N THR A 37 4.64 -7.82 -2.98
CA THR A 37 4.47 -7.76 -1.53
C THR A 37 5.07 -6.44 -1.09
N MET A 38 4.25 -5.61 -0.46
CA MET A 38 4.71 -4.33 0.07
C MET A 38 5.86 -4.55 1.06
N SER A 39 6.95 -3.81 0.88
CA SER A 39 8.10 -3.87 1.79
C SER A 39 7.80 -3.14 3.11
N GLY A 40 8.50 -3.56 4.18
CA GLY A 40 8.40 -2.89 5.49
C GLY A 40 8.79 -1.41 5.46
N THR A 41 9.78 -1.04 4.64
CA THR A 41 10.16 0.37 4.43
C THR A 41 9.04 1.18 3.80
N ARG A 42 8.32 0.59 2.82
CA ARG A 42 7.18 1.25 2.17
C ARG A 42 6.01 1.41 3.15
N LEU A 43 5.71 0.39 3.96
CA LEU A 43 4.76 0.50 5.07
C LEU A 43 5.12 1.65 6.02
N GLY A 44 6.39 1.73 6.43
CA GLY A 44 6.88 2.80 7.30
C GLY A 44 6.68 4.20 6.71
N ARG A 45 6.92 4.35 5.39
CA ARG A 45 6.65 5.61 4.69
C ARG A 45 5.17 5.99 4.72
N CYS A 46 4.26 5.04 4.50
CA CYS A 46 2.82 5.29 4.61
C CYS A 46 2.44 5.78 6.00
N LEU A 47 2.98 5.15 7.06
CA LEU A 47 2.73 5.58 8.45
C LEU A 47 3.20 7.01 8.72
N ILE A 48 4.37 7.39 8.20
CA ILE A 48 4.89 8.76 8.32
C ILE A 48 3.97 9.77 7.62
N VAL A 49 3.51 9.46 6.40
CA VAL A 49 2.60 10.34 5.65
C VAL A 49 1.29 10.57 6.39
N ILE A 50 0.75 9.51 7.00
CA ILE A 50 -0.51 9.57 7.75
C ILE A 50 -0.29 10.23 9.14
N GLY A 51 0.93 10.24 9.66
CA GLY A 51 1.25 10.71 11.01
C GLY A 51 0.92 9.68 12.11
N TRP A 52 0.95 8.39 11.79
CA TRP A 52 0.62 7.32 12.72
C TRP A 52 1.86 6.62 13.29
N ALA A 53 1.77 6.24 14.56
CA ALA A 53 2.71 5.33 15.20
C ALA A 53 2.31 3.86 14.95
N GLU A 54 3.26 2.93 15.14
CA GLU A 54 3.02 1.47 15.02
C GLU A 54 1.82 0.99 15.87
N ARG A 55 1.66 1.59 17.06
CA ARG A 55 0.56 1.29 17.98
C ARG A 55 -0.81 1.60 17.38
N GLU A 56 -0.91 2.66 16.57
CA GLU A 56 -2.16 3.02 15.91
C GLU A 56 -2.49 2.03 14.77
N LEU A 57 -1.48 1.59 14.02
CA LEU A 57 -1.66 0.54 13.03
C LEU A 57 -2.09 -0.78 13.68
N ALA A 58 -1.48 -1.16 14.81
CA ALA A 58 -1.86 -2.33 15.59
C ALA A 58 -3.33 -2.26 16.04
N ARG A 59 -3.75 -1.11 16.59
CA ARG A 59 -5.12 -0.87 17.03
C ARG A 59 -6.13 -1.04 15.91
N ARG A 60 -5.85 -0.50 14.71
CA ARG A 60 -6.77 -0.54 13.57
C ARG A 60 -6.83 -1.89 12.86
N THR A 61 -5.73 -2.63 12.85
CA THR A 61 -5.67 -3.96 12.22
C THR A 61 -6.05 -5.09 13.18
N GLY A 62 -6.25 -4.79 14.48
CA GLY A 62 -6.47 -5.79 15.52
C GLY A 62 -5.26 -6.72 15.74
N ARG A 63 -4.07 -6.31 15.28
CA ARG A 63 -2.84 -7.10 15.39
C ARG A 63 -2.01 -6.66 16.57
N HIS A 64 -1.15 -7.56 17.06
CA HIS A 64 -0.21 -7.23 18.13
C HIS A 64 0.89 -6.31 17.61
N GLN A 65 1.37 -5.37 18.43
CA GLN A 65 2.41 -4.41 18.03
C GLN A 65 3.71 -5.11 17.58
N THR A 66 4.07 -6.24 18.19
CA THR A 66 5.20 -7.07 17.75
C THR A 66 5.06 -7.57 16.31
N GLN A 67 3.85 -7.89 15.85
CA GLN A 67 3.60 -8.29 14.47
C GLN A 67 3.83 -7.12 13.51
N ILE A 68 3.36 -5.93 13.88
CA ILE A 68 3.62 -4.70 13.12
C ILE A 68 5.13 -4.43 13.00
N ARG A 69 5.88 -4.56 14.10
CA ARG A 69 7.35 -4.43 14.08
C ARG A 69 8.03 -5.43 13.15
N ARG A 70 7.54 -6.67 13.09
CA ARG A 70 8.06 -7.69 12.16
C ARG A 70 7.78 -7.33 10.71
N TRP A 71 6.60 -6.80 10.40
CA TRP A 71 6.27 -6.27 9.08
C TRP A 71 7.19 -5.13 8.66
N LEU A 72 7.37 -4.14 9.54
CA LEU A 72 8.24 -2.99 9.29
C LEU A 72 9.71 -3.39 9.14
N GLY A 73 10.18 -4.35 9.92
CA GLY A 73 11.53 -4.89 9.83
C GLY A 73 11.75 -5.90 8.69
N GLY A 74 10.73 -6.22 7.89
CA GLY A 74 10.82 -7.20 6.80
C GLY A 74 10.94 -8.65 7.26
N ALA A 75 10.82 -8.92 8.57
CA ALA A 75 10.86 -10.26 9.14
C ALA A 75 9.57 -11.07 8.91
N SER A 76 8.51 -10.43 8.41
CA SER A 76 7.26 -11.07 7.98
C SER A 76 6.65 -10.25 6.85
N PRO A 77 6.01 -10.90 5.86
CA PRO A 77 5.29 -10.19 4.81
C PRO A 77 4.11 -9.42 5.40
N VAL A 78 3.80 -8.28 4.78
CA VAL A 78 2.57 -7.51 5.07
C VAL A 78 1.39 -8.19 4.35
N PRO A 79 0.26 -8.44 5.03
CA PRO A 79 -0.94 -8.94 4.37
C PRO A 79 -1.37 -8.01 3.21
N PRO A 80 -1.75 -8.54 2.03
CA PRO A 80 -2.13 -7.72 0.88
C PRO A 80 -3.24 -6.70 1.16
N ASP A 81 -4.26 -7.11 1.91
CA ASP A 81 -5.39 -6.22 2.25
C ASP A 81 -4.95 -5.04 3.12
N VAL A 82 -4.02 -5.28 4.06
CA VAL A 82 -3.44 -4.22 4.90
C VAL A 82 -2.56 -3.30 4.06
N ALA A 83 -1.82 -3.87 3.09
CA ALA A 83 -0.98 -3.11 2.18
C ALA A 83 -1.80 -2.17 1.28
N ALA A 84 -2.82 -2.69 0.60
CA ALA A 84 -3.70 -1.87 -0.24
C ALA A 84 -4.37 -0.76 0.58
N TRP A 85 -4.97 -1.11 1.71
CA TRP A 85 -5.66 -0.14 2.56
C TRP A 85 -4.75 0.99 3.08
N ILE A 86 -3.54 0.68 3.55
CA ILE A 86 -2.64 1.71 4.09
C ILE A 86 -2.04 2.59 2.99
N GLU A 87 -1.86 2.05 1.79
CA GLU A 87 -1.43 2.83 0.62
C GLU A 87 -2.51 3.81 0.18
N ASP A 88 -3.75 3.36 0.04
CA ASP A 88 -4.88 4.21 -0.31
C ASP A 88 -5.10 5.32 0.72
N LEU A 89 -4.99 4.99 2.01
CA LEU A 89 -5.10 5.99 3.07
C LEU A 89 -3.96 7.01 3.05
N ALA A 90 -2.72 6.57 2.83
CA ALA A 90 -1.58 7.48 2.71
C ALA A 90 -1.73 8.41 1.50
N ALA A 91 -2.21 7.87 0.36
CA ALA A 91 -2.51 8.67 -0.82
C ALA A 91 -3.61 9.70 -0.55
N PHE A 92 -4.68 9.30 0.14
CA PHE A 92 -5.76 10.21 0.53
C PHE A 92 -5.28 11.35 1.43
N VAL A 93 -4.51 11.04 2.49
CA VAL A 93 -3.98 12.05 3.42
C VAL A 93 -3.03 13.02 2.69
N ALA A 94 -2.18 12.51 1.80
CA ALA A 94 -1.28 13.34 1.00
C ALA A 94 -2.04 14.30 0.06
N ALA A 95 -3.15 13.85 -0.52
CA ALA A 95 -3.99 14.65 -1.40
C ALA A 95 -4.86 15.69 -0.63
N HIS A 96 -5.15 15.44 0.64
CA HIS A 96 -6.02 16.28 1.47
C HIS A 96 -5.29 16.76 2.73
N PRO A 97 -4.28 17.64 2.58
CA PRO A 97 -3.55 18.16 3.73
C PRO A 97 -4.51 18.91 4.67
N GLY A 98 -4.35 18.69 5.97
CA GLY A 98 -5.15 19.37 6.99
C GLY A 98 -4.97 20.90 6.93
N PRO A 99 -5.97 21.68 7.37
CA PRO A 99 -5.87 23.13 7.42
C PRO A 99 -4.73 23.53 8.36
N ARG A 100 -3.82 24.39 7.88
CA ARG A 100 -2.79 24.98 8.73
C ARG A 100 -3.44 26.00 9.66
N LEU A 101 -3.77 25.59 10.88
CA LEU A 101 -4.33 26.49 11.88
C LEU A 101 -3.26 27.51 12.30
N ALA A 102 -3.42 28.77 11.87
CA ALA A 102 -2.60 29.88 12.33
C ALA A 102 -3.00 30.22 13.78
N GLY A 103 -2.30 29.68 14.78
CA GLY A 103 -2.70 29.92 16.17
C GLY A 103 -1.69 29.61 17.26
N LEU A 104 -0.86 28.57 17.12
CA LEU A 104 0.09 28.22 18.20
C LEU A 104 1.28 29.19 18.31
N SER A 105 1.52 30.03 17.30
CA SER A 105 2.57 31.05 17.34
C SER A 105 2.24 32.21 18.30
N ARG A 106 0.95 32.49 18.58
CA ARG A 106 0.53 33.66 19.38
C ARG A 106 0.48 33.40 20.90
N LEU A 107 0.61 32.15 21.33
CA LEU A 107 0.61 31.77 22.74
C LEU A 107 2.01 31.77 23.37
N ALA A 108 3.07 31.95 22.57
CA ALA A 108 4.45 32.04 23.03
C ALA A 108 4.89 33.48 23.38
N ASP A 109 4.09 34.50 23.04
CA ASP A 109 4.37 35.93 23.29
C ASP A 109 3.60 36.51 24.50
N ARG A 110 3.19 35.67 25.46
CA ARG A 110 2.52 36.12 26.70
C ARG A 110 3.23 35.65 27.96
#